data_AF-A0A925PDV7-F1
#
_entry.id   AF-A0A925PDV7-F1
#
_cell.length_a   1.000
_cell.length_b   1.000
_cell.length_c   1.000
_cell.angle_alpha   90.00
_cell.angle_beta   90.00
_cell.angle_gamma   90.00
#
_symmetry.space_group_name_H-M   'P 1'
#
loop_
_entity.id
_entity.type
_entity.pdbx_description
1 polymer ?
#
loop_
_entity_poly.entity_id
_entity_poly.type
_entity_poly.pdbx_seq_one_letter_code
_entity_poly.pdbx_strand_id
1 'polypeptide(L)' 'METQLPASPLAHLTDITGLRTCGLFPKGREPSIRTLREWTKLRRIPYHRVGHFVYFDPAEVALHIQTKLKVPARG' A
#
# COMPACT_ATOMS: atom_id res chain seq x y z
N MET A 1 -15.97 26.23 -5.78
CA MET A 1 -15.10 25.22 -6.43
C MET A 1 -13.95 24.98 -5.48
N GLU A 2 -14.11 24.05 -4.54
CA GLU A 2 -13.09 23.76 -3.54
C GLU A 2 -12.13 22.73 -4.12
N THR A 3 -10.97 23.20 -4.58
CA THR A 3 -9.87 22.34 -5.03
C THR A 3 -9.30 21.64 -3.81
N GLN A 4 -9.70 20.38 -3.61
CA GLN A 4 -9.17 19.51 -2.58
C GLN A 4 -7.66 19.36 -2.78
N LEU A 5 -6.88 19.95 -1.86
CA LEU A 5 -5.44 19.81 -1.78
C LEU A 5 -5.08 18.31 -1.77
N PRO A 6 -4.05 17.85 -2.52
CA PRO A 6 -3.55 16.51 -2.31
C PRO A 6 -3.01 16.50 -0.88
N ALA A 7 -3.73 15.82 0.02
CA ALA A 7 -3.21 15.51 1.34
C ALA A 7 -1.81 14.96 1.09
N SER A 8 -0.79 15.67 1.58
CA SER A 8 0.58 15.19 1.56
C SER A 8 0.52 13.74 2.00
N PRO A 9 0.98 12.76 1.20
CA PRO A 9 0.92 11.37 1.63
C PRO A 9 1.77 11.33 2.88
N LEU A 10 1.08 11.30 4.02
CA LEU A 10 1.67 11.21 5.32
C LEU A 10 2.53 9.95 5.23
N ALA A 11 3.85 10.13 5.25
CA ALA A 11 4.86 9.08 5.28
C ALA A 11 4.74 8.33 6.61
N HIS A 12 3.61 7.66 6.79
CA HIS A 12 3.22 6.94 7.98
C HIS A 12 3.51 5.48 7.67
N LEU A 13 4.73 5.08 8.02
CA LEU A 13 5.14 3.70 8.02
C LEU A 13 4.13 2.88 8.82
N THR A 14 3.43 1.98 8.13
CA THR A 14 2.44 1.09 8.74
C THR A 14 2.96 -0.34 8.74
N ASP A 15 2.45 -1.15 9.66
CA ASP A 15 2.65 -2.59 9.61
C ASP A 15 1.78 -3.24 8.52
N ILE A 16 1.96 -4.55 8.32
CA ILE A 16 1.21 -5.32 7.32
C ILE A 16 -0.30 -5.31 7.54
N THR A 17 -0.75 -5.16 8.80
CA THR A 17 -2.17 -5.07 9.14
C THR A 17 -2.74 -3.75 8.69
N GLY A 18 -2.07 -2.64 9.00
CA GLY A 18 -2.50 -1.32 8.55
C GLY A 18 -2.41 -1.16 7.03
N LEU A 19 -1.43 -1.79 6.35
CA LEU A 19 -1.39 -1.81 4.87
C LEU A 19 -2.65 -2.46 4.27
N ARG A 20 -3.18 -3.51 4.90
CA ARG A 20 -4.41 -4.17 4.46
C ARG A 20 -5.63 -3.28 4.66
N THR A 21 -5.71 -2.56 5.77
CA THR A 21 -6.89 -1.77 6.16
C THR A 21 -6.84 -0.31 5.71
N CYS A 22 -5.73 0.19 5.14
CA CYS A 22 -5.58 1.60 4.75
C CYS A 22 -6.42 2.02 3.52
N GLY A 23 -7.32 1.17 3.04
CA GLY A 23 -8.20 1.48 1.90
C GLY A 23 -7.52 1.44 0.53
N LEU A 24 -6.31 0.87 0.45
CA LEU A 24 -5.58 0.76 -0.82
C LEU A 24 -6.22 -0.25 -1.79
N PHE A 25 -6.83 -1.29 -1.23
CA PHE A 25 -7.48 -2.34 -1.97
C PHE A 25 -9.00 -2.13 -1.95
N PRO A 26 -9.72 -2.45 -3.06
CA PRO A 26 -11.17 -2.35 -3.07
C PRO A 26 -11.78 -3.22 -1.97
N LYS A 27 -12.81 -2.71 -1.28
CA LYS A 27 -13.51 -3.45 -0.22
C LYS A 27 -13.93 -4.83 -0.72
N GLY A 28 -13.59 -5.88 0.04
CA GLY A 28 -13.87 -7.28 -0.32
C GLY A 28 -12.93 -7.89 -1.36
N ARG A 29 -11.95 -7.14 -1.88
CA ARG A 29 -10.85 -7.62 -2.73
C ARG A 29 -9.48 -7.36 -2.11
N GLU A 30 -9.45 -7.18 -0.80
CA GLU A 30 -8.21 -7.03 -0.05
C GLU A 30 -7.42 -8.34 -0.06
N PRO A 31 -6.11 -8.30 -0.38
CA PRO A 31 -5.26 -9.47 -0.25
C PRO A 31 -5.19 -9.91 1.21
N SER A 32 -5.07 -11.22 1.43
CA SER A 32 -4.81 -11.75 2.76
C SER A 32 -3.44 -11.30 3.28
N ILE A 33 -3.25 -11.29 4.60
CA ILE A 33 -1.94 -11.01 5.21
C ILE A 33 -0.86 -11.97 4.68
N ARG A 34 -1.21 -13.24 4.45
CA ARG A 34 -0.30 -14.22 3.84
C ARG A 34 0.15 -13.79 2.45
N THR A 35 -0.79 -13.35 1.62
CA THR A 35 -0.52 -12.83 0.27
C THR A 35 0.40 -11.62 0.32
N LEU A 36 0.14 -10.66 1.22
CA LEU A 36 1.01 -9.49 1.41
C LEU A 36 2.44 -9.88 1.83
N ARG A 37 2.59 -10.90 2.71
CA ARG A 37 3.90 -11.44 3.09
C ARG A 37 4.62 -12.07 1.90
N GLU A 38 3.92 -12.85 1.09
CA GLU A 38 4.49 -13.44 -0.12
C GLU A 38 4.92 -12.37 -1.12
N TRP A 39 4.12 -11.33 -1.33
CA TRP A 39 4.49 -10.18 -2.18
C TRP A 39 5.73 -9.45 -1.63
N THR A 40 5.81 -9.27 -0.32
CA THR A 40 6.99 -8.67 0.34
C THR A 40 8.23 -9.53 0.11
N LYS A 41 8.13 -10.85 0.31
CA LYS A 41 9.23 -11.82 0.10
C LYS A 41 9.70 -11.83 -1.35
N LEU A 42 8.76 -11.77 -2.30
CA LEU A 42 9.03 -11.70 -3.74
C LEU A 42 9.39 -10.29 -4.23
N ARG A 43 9.47 -9.30 -3.33
CA ARG A 43 9.78 -7.89 -3.66
C ARG A 43 8.83 -7.31 -4.72
N ARG A 44 7.55 -7.74 -4.70
CA ARG A 44 6.48 -7.25 -5.59
C ARG A 44 5.81 -5.97 -5.10
N ILE A 45 6.03 -5.60 -3.85
CA ILE A 45 5.60 -4.34 -3.25
C ILE A 45 6.80 -3.70 -2.54
N PRO A 46 6.88 -2.36 -2.50
CA PRO A 46 7.91 -1.67 -1.75
C PRO A 46 7.70 -1.87 -0.25
N TYR A 47 8.80 -1.91 0.49
CA TYR A 47 8.80 -2.06 1.94
C TYR A 47 10.07 -1.43 2.53
N HIS A 48 9.96 -0.99 3.78
CA HIS A 48 11.06 -0.43 4.55
C HIS A 48 11.41 -1.37 5.70
N ARG A 49 12.69 -1.72 5.83
CA ARG A 49 13.18 -2.51 6.97
C ARG A 49 13.78 -1.56 8.00
N VAL A 50 13.22 -1.55 9.20
CA VAL A 50 13.74 -0.82 10.35
C VAL A 50 14.13 -1.86 11.40
N GLY A 51 15.42 -2.19 11.42
CA GLY A 51 15.93 -3.35 12.16
C GLY A 51 15.30 -4.66 11.67
N HIS A 52 14.64 -5.37 12.57
CA HIS A 52 13.94 -6.63 12.28
C HIS A 52 12.50 -6.44 11.79
N PHE A 53 11.97 -5.22 11.89
CA PHE A 53 10.59 -4.92 11.53
C PHE A 53 10.49 -4.48 10.08
N VAL A 54 9.39 -4.89 9.45
CA VAL A 54 9.04 -4.50 8.08
C VAL A 54 7.85 -3.56 8.17
N TYR A 55 8.02 -2.38 7.61
CA TYR A 55 7.01 -1.36 7.48
C TYR A 55 6.73 -1.08 6.01
N PHE A 56 5.57 -0.50 5.75
CA PHE A 56 5.10 -0.16 4.43
C PHE A 56 4.67 1.30 4.44
N ASP A 57 5.00 2.03 3.38
CA ASP A 57 4.37 3.31 3.10
C ASP A 57 3.14 3.06 2.20
N PRO A 58 1.91 3.31 2.68
CA PRO A 58 0.71 3.11 1.87
C PRO A 58 0.73 3.85 0.54
N ALA A 59 1.30 5.06 0.49
CA ALA A 59 1.36 5.86 -0.72
C ALA A 59 2.38 5.32 -1.72
N GLU A 60 3.53 4.85 -1.24
CA GLU A 60 4.52 4.20 -2.09
C GLU A 60 3.98 2.89 -2.67
N VAL A 61 3.32 2.08 -1.85
CA VAL A 61 2.67 0.85 -2.31
C VAL A 61 1.52 1.20 -3.27
N ALA A 62 0.76 2.26 -3.04
CA ALA A 62 -0.28 2.72 -3.95
C ALA A 62 0.26 3.04 -5.33
N LEU A 63 1.29 3.88 -5.37
CA LEU A 63 1.94 4.29 -6.60
C LEU A 63 2.54 3.08 -7.31
N HIS A 64 3.20 2.18 -6.58
CA HIS A 64 3.76 0.96 -7.15
C HIS A 64 2.69 0.07 -7.77
N ILE A 65 1.57 -0.14 -7.07
CA ILE A 65 0.46 -0.93 -7.58
C ILE A 65 -0.12 -0.25 -8.81
N GLN A 66 -0.47 1.03 -8.77
CA GLN A 66 -1.06 1.75 -9.92
C GLN A 66 -0.16 1.76 -11.16
N THR A 67 1.16 1.89 -10.97
CA THR A 67 2.11 2.01 -12.08
C THR A 67 2.51 0.65 -12.67
N LYS A 68 2.71 -0.38 -11.85
CA LYS A 68 3.23 -1.69 -12.28
C LYS A 68 2.15 -2.73 -12.48
N LEU A 69 1.09 -2.70 -11.68
CA LEU A 69 -0.09 -3.54 -11.85
C LEU A 69 -1.12 -2.65 -12.54
N LYS A 70 -1.51 -2.95 -13.78
CA LYS A 70 -2.59 -2.25 -14.50
C LYS A 70 -3.96 -2.52 -13.83
N VAL A 71 -4.10 -2.25 -12.53
CA VAL A 71 -5.37 -2.18 -11.83
C VAL A 71 -5.89 -0.79 -12.16
N PRO A 72 -6.88 -0.65 -13.07
CA PRO A 72 -7.42 0.65 -13.37
C PRO A 72 -7.96 1.24 -12.06
N ALA A 73 -7.43 2.39 -11.66
CA ALA A 73 -8.06 3.23 -10.66
C ALA A 73 -9.48 3.52 -11.20
N ARG A 74 -10.50 2.91 -10.60
CA ARG A 74 -11.90 3.16 -10.96
C ARG A 74 -12.62 3.71 -9.75
N GLY A 75 -13.24 4.87 -9.97
CA GLY A 75 -14.31 5.44 -9.14
C GLY A 75 -13.80 6.53 -8.23
#